data_AF-A0A655YZI3-F1
#
_entry.id   AF-A0A655YZI3-F1
#
_cell.length_a   1.000
_cell.length_b   1.000
_cell.length_c   1.000
_cell.angle_alpha   90.00
_cell.angle_beta   90.00
_cell.angle_gamma   90.00
#
_symmetry.space_group_name_H-M   'P 1'
#
loop_
_entity.id
_entity.type
_entity.pdbx_description
1 polymer ?
#
loop_
_entity_poly.entity_id
_entity_poly.type
_entity_poly.pdbx_seq_one_letter_code
_entity_poly.pdbx_strand_id
1 'polypeptide(L)'
;MALYDIFYHPDTQVLNRQYDFMTATEVIEHLHDPHRVWQQWLNLVKPGGWIGLMTKMVKDLDAFAGWHYKNDLTHVIFFSRATFQYLAERDQLELEFIGNDVILLRKTQ
;
A
#
# COMPACT_ATOMS: atom_id res chain seq x y z
N MET A 1 -0.31 -22.08 -7.65
CA MET A 1 -0.99 -20.77 -7.52
C MET A 1 -1.87 -20.84 -6.29
N ALA A 2 -1.86 -19.82 -5.43
CA ALA A 2 -2.72 -19.74 -4.25
C ALA A 2 -3.58 -18.49 -4.41
N LEU A 3 -4.88 -18.59 -4.15
CA LEU A 3 -5.86 -17.52 -4.37
C LEU A 3 -6.52 -17.17 -3.05
N TYR A 4 -6.83 -15.89 -2.88
CA TYR A 4 -7.68 -15.42 -1.79
C TYR A 4 -8.55 -14.27 -2.24
N ASP A 5 -9.83 -14.39 -1.93
CA ASP A 5 -10.85 -13.37 -2.06
C ASP A 5 -11.92 -13.67 -1.00
N ILE A 6 -12.36 -12.65 -0.28
CA ILE A 6 -13.30 -12.82 0.84
C ILE A 6 -14.65 -13.45 0.44
N PHE A 7 -15.05 -13.34 -0.83
CA PHE A 7 -16.31 -13.86 -1.35
C PHE A 7 -16.12 -15.09 -2.25
N TYR A 8 -15.11 -15.06 -3.13
CA TYR A 8 -14.93 -16.08 -4.18
C TYR A 8 -13.89 -17.15 -3.84
N HIS A 9 -12.92 -16.83 -2.98
CA HIS A 9 -11.84 -17.74 -2.58
C HIS A 9 -11.45 -17.51 -1.11
N PRO A 10 -12.31 -17.84 -0.13
CA PRO A 10 -12.15 -17.39 1.26
C PRO A 10 -11.07 -18.15 2.06
N ASP A 11 -10.17 -18.88 1.38
CA ASP A 11 -9.09 -19.62 2.05
C ASP A 11 -8.01 -18.67 2.57
N THR A 12 -8.08 -18.39 3.88
CA THR A 12 -7.14 -17.51 4.56
C THR A 12 -5.76 -18.14 4.78
N GLN A 13 -5.53 -19.42 4.45
CA GLN A 13 -4.22 -20.06 4.66
C GLN A 13 -3.09 -19.37 3.89
N VAL A 14 -3.40 -18.70 2.78
CA VAL A 14 -2.41 -17.93 2.01
C VAL A 14 -1.87 -16.74 2.81
N LEU A 15 -2.66 -16.22 3.75
CA LEU A 15 -2.28 -15.09 4.61
C LEU A 15 -1.35 -15.49 5.76
N ASN A 16 -1.13 -16.80 5.96
CA ASN A 16 -0.18 -17.33 6.94
C ASN A 16 1.21 -17.60 6.34
N ARG A 17 1.40 -17.25 5.06
CA ARG A 17 2.68 -17.39 4.35
C ARG A 17 3.36 -16.04 4.24
N GLN A 18 4.68 -16.08 4.06
CA GLN A 18 5.46 -14.90 3.74
C GLN A 18 6.00 -14.97 2.32
N TYR A 19 6.09 -13.80 1.70
CA TYR A 19 6.48 -13.60 0.32
C TYR A 19 7.73 -12.72 0.26
N ASP A 20 8.58 -12.99 -0.73
CA ASP A 20 9.77 -12.17 -0.99
C ASP A 20 9.40 -10.80 -1.59
N PHE A 21 8.24 -10.74 -2.25
CA PHE A 21 7.72 -9.56 -2.92
C PHE A 21 6.19 -9.56 -2.88
N MET A 22 5.59 -8.40 -2.64
CA MET A 22 4.15 -8.18 -2.70
C MET A 22 3.84 -6.87 -3.40
N THR A 23 2.75 -6.82 -4.17
CA THR A 23 2.33 -5.59 -4.86
C THR A 23 0.87 -5.28 -4.67
N ALA A 24 0.56 -3.99 -4.69
CA ALA A 24 -0.80 -3.47 -4.73
C ALA A 24 -0.85 -2.24 -5.64
N THR A 25 -1.46 -2.38 -6.81
CA THR A 25 -1.51 -1.33 -7.85
C THR A 25 -2.93 -0.79 -7.99
N GLU A 26 -3.13 0.49 -7.71
CA GLU A 26 -4.45 1.13 -7.62
C GLU A 26 -5.40 0.38 -6.67
N VAL A 27 -4.95 0.18 -5.42
CA VAL A 27 -5.66 -0.63 -4.41
C VAL A 27 -5.73 0.10 -3.07
N ILE A 28 -4.63 0.71 -2.62
CA ILE A 28 -4.52 1.22 -1.25
C ILE A 28 -5.50 2.38 -0.96
N GLU A 29 -5.83 3.16 -1.97
CA GLU A 29 -6.81 4.26 -1.94
C GLU A 29 -8.27 3.80 -1.76
N HIS A 30 -8.54 2.51 -1.99
CA HIS A 30 -9.87 1.90 -1.83
C HIS A 30 -10.06 1.23 -0.46
N LEU A 31 -9.03 1.20 0.38
CA LEU A 31 -9.09 0.52 1.68
C LEU A 31 -9.74 1.41 2.73
N HIS A 32 -10.88 0.97 3.26
CA HIS A 32 -11.57 1.67 4.35
C HIS A 32 -10.81 1.58 5.70
N ASP A 33 -10.12 0.47 5.94
CA ASP A 33 -9.29 0.24 7.14
C ASP A 33 -7.82 0.05 6.77
N PRO A 34 -7.16 1.07 6.20
CA PRO A 34 -5.83 0.94 5.60
C PRO A 34 -4.77 0.55 6.63
N HIS A 35 -4.91 0.98 7.89
CA HIS A 35 -4.01 0.56 8.97
C HIS A 35 -4.02 -0.95 9.18
N ARG A 36 -5.19 -1.59 9.18
CA ARG A 36 -5.30 -3.05 9.39
C ARG A 36 -4.65 -3.83 8.26
N VAL A 37 -4.92 -3.42 7.03
CA VAL A 37 -4.38 -4.05 5.83
C VAL A 37 -2.87 -3.81 5.72
N TRP A 38 -2.40 -2.60 6.06
CA TRP A 38 -0.98 -2.29 6.12
C TRP A 38 -0.22 -3.21 7.08
N GLN A 39 -0.74 -3.43 8.29
CA GLN A 39 -0.12 -4.36 9.24
C GLN A 39 -0.12 -5.79 8.72
N GLN A 40 -1.19 -6.22 8.03
CA GLN A 40 -1.21 -7.52 7.36
C GLN A 40 -0.13 -7.61 6.28
N TRP A 41 0.00 -6.60 5.43
CA TRP A 41 1.02 -6.51 4.40
C TRP A 41 2.45 -6.62 4.95
N LEU A 42 2.74 -5.91 6.05
CA LEU A 42 4.03 -6.02 6.74
C LEU A 42 4.31 -7.45 7.26
N ASN A 43 3.28 -8.18 7.67
CA ASN A 43 3.40 -9.57 8.13
C ASN A 43 3.57 -10.57 6.97
N LEU A 44 2.96 -10.28 5.83
CA LEU A 44 3.06 -11.10 4.61
C LEU A 44 4.40 -10.98 3.91
N VAL A 45 5.18 -9.93 4.18
CA VAL A 45 6.51 -9.76 3.55
C VAL A 45 7.62 -10.23 4.49
N LYS A 46 8.54 -11.03 3.93
CA LYS A 46 9.72 -11.51 4.65
C LYS A 46 10.67 -10.36 5.00
N PRO A 47 11.48 -10.50 6.06
CA PRO A 47 12.69 -9.71 6.22
C PRO A 47 13.52 -9.71 4.93
N GLY A 48 13.97 -8.53 4.50
CA GLY A 48 14.68 -8.29 3.24
C GLY A 48 13.79 -8.20 1.99
N GLY A 49 12.50 -8.54 2.11
CA GLY A 49 11.52 -8.50 1.03
C GLY A 49 10.92 -7.11 0.79
N TRP A 50 10.04 -7.01 -0.21
CA TRP A 50 9.52 -5.74 -0.71
C TRP A 50 8.00 -5.67 -0.77
N ILE A 51 7.49 -4.46 -0.56
CA ILE A 51 6.12 -4.02 -0.84
C ILE A 51 6.18 -2.98 -1.96
N GLY A 52 5.63 -3.30 -3.12
CA GLY A 52 5.50 -2.39 -4.26
C GLY A 52 4.09 -1.85 -4.38
N LEU A 53 3.93 -0.54 -4.22
CA LEU A 53 2.63 0.14 -4.32
C LEU A 53 2.60 1.04 -5.53
N MET A 54 1.41 1.17 -6.11
CA MET A 54 1.09 2.22 -7.06
C MET A 54 -0.21 2.88 -6.64
N THR A 55 -0.17 4.20 -6.43
CA THR A 55 -1.33 5.04 -6.15
C THR A 55 -0.93 6.49 -6.40
N LYS A 56 -1.87 7.34 -6.79
CA LYS A 56 -1.52 8.74 -6.98
C LYS A 56 -1.31 9.43 -5.63
N MET A 57 -0.29 10.28 -5.57
CA MET A 57 0.06 11.02 -4.35
C MET A 57 -0.33 12.50 -4.42
N VAL A 58 -1.05 12.95 -3.40
CA VAL A 58 -1.39 14.36 -3.19
C VAL A 58 -0.12 15.16 -2.90
N LYS A 59 0.03 16.29 -3.60
CA LYS A 59 1.15 17.21 -3.41
C LYS A 59 0.92 18.13 -2.20
N ASP A 60 -0.23 18.80 -2.17
CA ASP A 60 -0.62 19.76 -1.15
C ASP A 60 -2.15 19.97 -1.15
N LEU A 61 -2.67 20.72 -0.18
CA LEU A 61 -4.11 20.96 -0.01
C LEU A 61 -4.73 21.74 -1.17
N ASP A 62 -4.00 22.70 -1.74
CA ASP A 62 -4.49 23.51 -2.86
C ASP A 62 -4.63 22.67 -4.13
N ALA A 63 -3.63 21.84 -4.42
CA ALA A 63 -3.68 20.87 -5.50
C ALA A 63 -4.81 19.86 -5.29
N PHE A 64 -5.04 19.41 -4.05
CA PHE A 64 -6.10 18.46 -3.72
C PHE A 64 -7.49 19.01 -4.06
N ALA A 65 -7.77 20.28 -3.81
CA ALA A 65 -9.09 20.87 -4.05
C ALA A 65 -9.59 20.68 -5.48
N GLY A 66 -8.71 20.85 -6.47
CA GLY A 66 -8.99 20.68 -7.90
C GLY A 66 -8.68 19.29 -8.46
N TRP A 67 -8.23 18.35 -7.63
CA TRP A 67 -7.70 17.08 -8.11
C TRP A 67 -8.79 16.10 -8.55
N HIS A 68 -8.80 15.70 -9.81
CA HIS A 68 -9.82 14.79 -10.36
C HIS A 68 -9.82 13.40 -9.71
N TYR A 69 -8.67 12.94 -9.19
CA TYR A 69 -8.54 11.60 -8.62
C TYR A 69 -9.45 11.39 -7.41
N LYS A 70 -9.77 12.44 -6.64
CA LYS A 70 -10.70 12.35 -5.51
C LYS A 70 -12.19 12.26 -5.89
N ASN A 71 -12.50 12.42 -7.18
CA ASN A 71 -13.89 12.43 -7.65
C ASN A 71 -14.42 11.03 -7.95
N ASP A 72 -13.56 10.01 -7.98
CA ASP A 72 -14.00 8.61 -7.95
C ASP A 72 -14.45 8.27 -6.53
N LEU A 73 -15.71 7.86 -6.39
CA LEU A 73 -16.31 7.55 -5.09
C LEU A 73 -15.70 6.32 -4.42
N THR A 74 -14.97 5.49 -5.18
CA THR A 74 -14.25 4.34 -4.63
C THR A 74 -12.91 4.73 -4.02
N HIS A 75 -12.36 5.93 -4.31
CA HIS A 75 -11.17 6.47 -3.66
C HIS A 75 -11.56 7.13 -2.35
N VAL A 76 -11.41 6.39 -1.26
CA VAL A 76 -11.90 6.79 0.07
C VAL A 76 -10.77 7.32 0.97
N ILE A 77 -9.52 7.09 0.59
CA ILE A 77 -8.34 7.63 1.27
C ILE A 77 -7.27 8.06 0.25
N PHE A 78 -6.50 9.08 0.59
CA PHE A 78 -5.45 9.65 -0.26
C PHE A 78 -4.13 9.74 0.47
N PHE A 79 -3.05 9.47 -0.26
CA PHE A 79 -1.70 9.41 0.28
C PHE A 79 -0.85 10.55 -0.27
N SER A 80 0.26 10.83 0.41
CA SER A 80 1.28 11.78 -0.03
C SER A 80 2.66 11.17 0.18
N ARG A 81 3.70 11.77 -0.42
CA ARG A 81 5.09 11.37 -0.14
C ARG A 81 5.40 11.44 1.35
N ALA A 82 4.93 12.47 2.05
CA ALA A 82 5.08 12.62 3.49
C ALA A 82 4.42 11.48 4.28
N THR A 83 3.28 10.97 3.78
CA THR A 83 2.61 9.81 4.40
C THR A 83 3.49 8.57 4.33
N PHE A 84 4.04 8.26 3.15
CA PHE A 84 4.92 7.09 2.99
C PHE A 84 6.25 7.24 3.71
N GLN A 85 6.81 8.46 3.78
CA GLN A 85 7.99 8.76 4.60
C GLN A 85 7.72 8.46 6.08
N TYR A 86 6.59 8.94 6.61
CA TYR A 86 6.19 8.66 7.98
C TYR A 86 6.01 7.15 8.23
N LEU A 87 5.33 6.44 7.32
CA LEU A 87 5.13 4.99 7.45
C LEU A 87 6.46 4.23 7.43
N ALA A 88 7.37 4.60 6.53
CA ALA A 88 8.68 3.99 6.42
C ALA A 88 9.52 4.20 7.68
N GLU A 89 9.51 5.42 8.24
CA GLU A 89 10.19 5.72 9.50
C GLU A 89 9.60 4.94 10.67
N ARG A 90 8.27 4.98 10.82
CA ARG A 90 7.55 4.29 11.90
C ARG A 90 7.81 2.79 11.90
N ASP A 91 7.79 2.18 10.72
CA ASP A 91 7.85 0.73 10.55
C ASP A 91 9.25 0.22 10.12
N GLN A 92 10.27 1.09 10.15
CA GLN A 92 11.68 0.75 9.88
C GLN A 92 11.92 0.15 8.48
N LEU A 93 11.31 0.76 7.47
CA LEU A 93 11.38 0.35 6.07
C LEU A 93 12.34 1.27 5.30
N GLU A 94 13.04 0.70 4.31
CA GLU A 94 13.68 1.52 3.27
C GLU A 94 12.60 1.96 2.28
N LEU A 95 12.65 3.22 1.84
CA LEU A 95 11.63 3.82 0.98
C LEU A 95 12.26 4.40 -0.28
N GLU A 96 11.72 4.01 -1.43
CA GLU A 96 12.06 4.58 -2.73
C GLU A 96 10.79 5.03 -3.46
N PHE A 97 10.89 6.17 -4.14
CA PHE A 97 9.84 6.66 -5.04
C PHE A 97 10.32 6.57 -6.48
N ILE A 98 9.56 5.88 -7.33
CA ILE A 98 9.86 5.74 -8.75
C ILE A 98 8.83 6.55 -9.55
N GLY A 99 9.28 7.62 -10.20
CA GLY A 99 8.38 8.54 -10.88
C GLY A 99 7.39 9.22 -9.93
N ASN A 100 6.13 9.33 -10.36
CA ASN A 100 5.10 10.08 -9.63
C ASN A 100 4.26 9.21 -8.68
N ASP A 101 4.00 7.96 -9.06
CA ASP A 101 2.92 7.17 -8.44
C ASP A 101 3.40 5.81 -7.90
N VAL A 102 4.66 5.44 -8.09
CA VAL A 102 5.21 4.16 -7.62
C VAL A 102 6.02 4.36 -6.34
N ILE A 103 5.72 3.53 -5.35
CA ILE A 103 6.36 3.51 -4.03
C ILE A 103 6.90 2.10 -3.80
N LEU A 104 8.21 1.98 -3.56
CA LEU A 104 8.83 0.72 -3.15
C LEU A 104 9.26 0.84 -1.69
N LEU A 105 8.85 -0.13 -0.89
CA LEU A 105 9.20 -0.23 0.52
C LEU A 105 9.89 -1.56 0.77
N ARG A 106 11.10 -1.53 1.33
CA ARG A 106 11.82 -2.75 1.71
C ARG A 106 11.77 -2.95 3.20
N LYS A 107 11.38 -4.15 3.61
CA LYS A 107 11.42 -4.57 5.01
C LYS A 107 12.85 -4.95 5.35
N THR A 108 13.49 -4.20 6.25
CA THR A 108 14.92 -4.41 6.57
C THR A 108 15.17 -5.61 7.49
N GLN A 109 14.23 -5.91 8.40
CA GLN A 109 14.33 -6.94 9.44
C GLN A 109 13.04 -7.75 9.62
#